data_AF-A0A5J6DQF3-F1
#
_entry.id   AF-A0A5J6DQF3-F1
#
_cell.length_a   1.000
_cell.length_b   1.000
_cell.length_c   1.000
_cell.angle_alpha   90.00
_cell.angle_beta   90.00
_cell.angle_gamma   90.00
#
_symmetry.space_group_name_H-M   'P 1'
#
loop_
_entity.id
_entity.type
_entity.pdbx_description
1 polymer ?
#
loop_
_entity_poly.entity_id
_entity_poly.type
_entity_poly.pdbx_seq_one_letter_code
_entity_poly.pdbx_strand_id
1 'polypeptide(L)'
;DLVEGESELVSGFNVEYFSGMFVMYFLAEYMMIIFMSMLMSIIFSGINLYSIFFFFLIVFYMFLIIWIRGVLPRIRYDELMYMCWKQILPLSLIYLVFIFGMKLMIMIYLC
;
A
#
# COMPACT_ATOMS: atom_id res chain seq x y z
N ASP A 1 1.82 -11.92 -1.07
CA ASP A 1 1.29 -13.14 -0.41
C ASP A 1 0.40 -13.99 -1.29
N LEU A 2 -0.58 -13.44 -2.02
CA LEU A 2 -1.44 -14.24 -2.92
C LEU A 2 -0.68 -14.92 -4.07
N VAL A 3 0.21 -14.18 -4.72
CA VAL A 3 0.99 -14.66 -5.88
C VAL A 3 2.04 -15.71 -5.49
N GLU A 4 2.38 -15.77 -4.19
CA GLU A 4 3.42 -16.63 -3.63
C GLU A 4 2.83 -17.67 -2.66
N GLY A 5 1.54 -17.98 -2.79
CA GLY A 5 0.81 -18.82 -1.85
C GLY A 5 1.42 -20.22 -1.72
N GLU A 6 2.33 -20.41 -0.75
CA GLU A 6 3.04 -21.68 -0.53
C GLU A 6 2.10 -22.86 -0.30
N SER A 7 0.94 -22.61 0.30
CA SER A 7 -0.10 -23.60 0.58
C SER A 7 -0.92 -24.03 -0.63
N GLU A 8 -0.98 -23.21 -1.68
CA GLU A 8 -1.83 -23.44 -2.86
C GLU A 8 -1.01 -23.70 -4.13
N LEU A 9 0.18 -23.09 -4.23
CA LEU A 9 1.00 -23.05 -5.46
C LEU A 9 2.47 -23.45 -5.22
N VAL A 10 2.83 -24.06 -4.08
CA VAL A 10 4.19 -24.57 -3.78
C VAL A 10 5.27 -23.48 -3.91
N SER A 11 4.92 -22.22 -3.62
CA SER A 11 5.69 -20.95 -3.75
C SER A 11 5.54 -20.16 -5.06
N GLY A 12 4.64 -20.57 -5.96
CA GLY A 12 4.21 -19.77 -7.10
C GLY A 12 5.35 -19.52 -8.10
N PHE A 13 5.62 -18.25 -8.43
CA PHE A 13 6.65 -17.87 -9.41
C PHE A 13 8.09 -18.03 -8.89
N ASN A 14 8.28 -18.16 -7.58
CA ASN A 14 9.62 -18.29 -6.99
C ASN A 14 10.26 -19.66 -7.26
N VAL A 15 9.48 -20.65 -7.69
CA VAL A 15 9.95 -22.01 -8.00
C VAL A 15 10.87 -22.05 -9.23
N GLU A 16 10.72 -21.12 -10.15
CA GLU A 16 11.48 -21.11 -11.42
C GLU A 16 12.85 -20.40 -11.31
N TYR A 17 13.08 -19.64 -10.24
CA TYR A 17 14.30 -18.85 -10.08
C TYR A 17 15.38 -19.59 -9.30
N PHE A 18 16.58 -19.65 -9.88
CA PHE A 18 17.77 -20.13 -9.19
C PHE A 18 18.28 -19.13 -8.13
N SER A 19 19.09 -19.62 -7.19
CA SER A 19 19.48 -18.97 -5.93
C SER A 19 19.81 -17.47 -6.02
N GLY A 20 20.56 -17.02 -7.04
CA GLY A 20 20.95 -15.61 -7.18
C GLY A 20 19.79 -14.68 -7.58
N MET A 21 18.97 -15.09 -8.56
CA MET A 21 17.81 -14.29 -8.99
C MET A 21 16.74 -14.27 -7.91
N PHE A 22 16.53 -15.39 -7.20
CA PHE A 22 15.66 -15.48 -6.03
C PHE A 22 15.99 -14.41 -4.99
N VAL A 23 17.27 -14.25 -4.61
CA VAL A 23 17.69 -13.23 -3.64
C VAL A 23 17.35 -11.80 -4.11
N MET A 24 17.50 -11.52 -5.41
CA MET A 24 17.18 -10.20 -5.95
C MET A 24 15.68 -9.90 -5.90
N TYR A 25 14.81 -10.91 -6.05
CA TYR A 25 13.36 -10.73 -5.88
C TYR A 25 12.98 -10.40 -4.44
N PHE A 26 13.50 -11.11 -3.45
CA PHE A 26 13.24 -10.76 -2.04
C PHE A 26 13.76 -9.38 -1.70
N LEU A 27 14.97 -9.05 -2.16
CA LEU A 27 15.53 -7.73 -1.94
C LEU A 27 14.65 -6.65 -2.57
N ALA A 28 14.13 -6.88 -3.78
CA ALA A 28 13.17 -5.98 -4.42
C ALA A 28 11.85 -5.86 -3.64
N GLU A 29 11.28 -6.94 -3.11
CA GLU A 29 10.05 -6.88 -2.31
C GLU A 29 10.27 -6.03 -1.04
N TYR A 30 11.36 -6.26 -0.31
CA TYR A 30 11.67 -5.46 0.89
C TYR A 30 11.95 -4.00 0.56
N MET A 31 12.64 -3.72 -0.55
CA MET A 31 12.85 -2.34 -1.03
C MET A 31 11.53 -1.66 -1.39
N MET A 32 10.58 -2.38 -1.98
CA MET A 32 9.25 -1.84 -2.28
C MET A 32 8.45 -1.54 -1.02
N ILE A 33 8.56 -2.36 0.04
CA ILE A 33 7.91 -2.08 1.33
C ILE A 33 8.47 -0.77 1.92
N ILE A 34 9.79 -0.60 1.92
CA ILE A 34 10.45 0.63 2.37
C ILE A 34 10.00 1.83 1.54
N PHE A 35 10.01 1.71 0.21
CA PHE A 35 9.60 2.79 -0.69
C PHE A 35 8.14 3.21 -0.48
N MET A 36 7.22 2.26 -0.35
CA MET A 36 5.81 2.54 -0.10
C MET A 36 5.60 3.23 1.26
N SER A 37 6.34 2.82 2.30
CA SER A 37 6.27 3.48 3.61
C SER A 37 6.72 4.95 3.55
N MET A 38 7.75 5.27 2.75
CA MET A 38 8.18 6.65 2.52
C MET A 38 7.10 7.45 1.78
N LEU A 39 6.53 6.90 0.72
CA LEU A 39 5.45 7.56 -0.02
C LEU A 39 4.24 7.87 0.88
N MET A 40 3.82 6.91 1.71
CA MET A 40 2.73 7.12 2.66
C MET A 40 3.04 8.25 3.64
N SER A 41 4.26 8.28 4.19
CA SER A 41 4.65 9.37 5.10
C SER A 41 4.57 10.74 4.42
N ILE A 42 5.01 10.86 3.17
CA ILE A 42 5.00 12.12 2.41
C ILE A 42 3.56 12.58 2.12
N ILE A 43 2.69 11.67 1.68
CA ILE A 43 1.31 12.00 1.29
C ILE A 43 0.47 12.39 2.51
N PHE A 44 0.62 11.69 3.64
CA PHE A 44 -0.22 11.94 4.83
C PHE A 44 0.34 12.99 5.79
N SER A 45 1.66 13.03 6.01
CA SER A 45 2.29 13.88 7.04
C SER A 45 3.08 15.07 6.48
N GLY A 46 3.18 15.19 5.15
CA GLY A 46 3.95 16.24 4.47
C GLY A 46 5.46 15.97 4.45
N ILE A 47 6.21 16.91 3.88
CA ILE A 47 7.66 16.77 3.64
C ILE A 47 8.43 17.58 4.68
N ASN A 48 8.90 16.92 5.74
CA ASN A 48 9.82 17.50 6.72
C ASN A 48 11.09 16.65 6.83
N LEU A 49 11.88 16.61 5.73
CA LEU A 49 13.06 15.74 5.58
C LEU A 49 14.11 15.91 6.68
N TYR A 50 14.20 17.10 7.27
CA TYR A 50 15.19 17.41 8.31
C TYR A 50 14.73 17.04 9.73
N SER A 51 13.45 16.72 9.91
CA SER A 51 12.91 16.41 11.23
C SER A 51 13.11 14.94 11.58
N ILE A 52 13.53 14.68 12.82
CA ILE A 52 13.60 13.32 13.38
C ILE A 52 12.21 12.66 13.38
N PHE A 53 11.16 13.46 13.50
CA PHE A 53 9.78 13.01 13.46
C PHE A 53 9.40 12.33 12.13
N PHE A 54 9.93 12.80 11.00
CA PHE A 54 9.69 12.19 9.69
C PHE A 54 10.27 10.77 9.60
N PHE A 55 11.51 10.57 10.08
CA PHE A 55 12.11 9.24 10.13
C PHE A 55 11.35 8.30 11.08
N PHE A 56 10.86 8.79 12.21
CA PHE A 56 10.02 8.00 13.11
C PHE A 56 8.71 7.54 12.43
N LEU A 57 8.07 8.42 11.65
CA LEU A 57 6.86 8.07 10.91
C LEU A 57 7.12 6.98 9.86
N ILE A 58 8.24 7.04 9.13
CA ILE A 58 8.61 5.98 8.18
C ILE A 58 8.73 4.63 8.90
N VAL A 59 9.45 4.58 10.02
CA VAL A 59 9.59 3.35 10.82
C VAL A 59 8.22 2.87 11.35
N PHE A 60 7.35 3.79 11.74
CA PHE A 60 6.00 3.45 12.18
C PHE A 60 5.16 2.83 11.04
N TYR A 61 5.20 3.38 9.82
CA TYR A 61 4.50 2.80 8.68
C TYR A 61 5.08 1.44 8.27
N MET A 62 6.39 1.26 8.33
CA MET A 62 7.04 -0.05 8.15
C MET A 62 6.52 -1.07 9.17
N PHE A 63 6.47 -0.67 10.44
CA PHE A 63 5.93 -1.51 11.51
C PHE A 63 4.47 -1.89 11.26
N LEU A 64 3.63 -0.96 10.82
CA LEU A 64 2.22 -1.24 10.49
C LEU A 64 2.09 -2.29 9.38
N ILE A 65 2.86 -2.18 8.29
CA ILE A 65 2.79 -3.14 7.16
C ILE A 65 3.16 -4.55 7.64
N ILE A 66 4.23 -4.67 8.41
CA ILE A 66 4.68 -5.96 8.97
C ILE A 66 3.65 -6.51 9.95
N TRP A 67 3.06 -5.64 10.79
CA TRP A 67 2.05 -6.04 11.76
C TRP A 67 0.77 -6.54 11.10
N ILE A 68 0.28 -5.84 10.08
CA ILE A 68 -0.88 -6.24 9.26
C ILE A 68 -0.66 -7.63 8.64
N ARG A 69 0.54 -7.87 8.09
CA ARG A 69 0.92 -9.17 7.50
C ARG A 69 0.90 -10.32 8.52
N GLY A 70 1.16 -10.02 9.80
CA GLY A 70 1.14 -11.00 10.90
C GLY A 70 -0.22 -11.24 11.56
N VAL A 71 -1.14 -10.26 11.52
CA VAL A 71 -2.43 -10.35 12.23
C VAL A 71 -3.56 -10.87 11.35
N LEU A 72 -3.57 -10.51 10.07
CA LEU A 72 -4.70 -10.82 9.20
C LEU A 72 -4.61 -12.23 8.61
N PRO A 73 -5.72 -12.99 8.60
CA PRO A 73 -5.80 -14.22 7.83
C PRO A 73 -5.70 -13.90 6.33
N ARG A 74 -5.10 -14.82 5.56
CA ARG A 74 -5.03 -14.68 4.09
C ARG A 74 -6.43 -14.66 3.49
N ILE A 75 -6.73 -13.62 2.72
CA ILE A 75 -8.00 -13.43 2.00
C ILE A 75 -7.90 -14.15 0.65
N ARG A 76 -9.00 -14.76 0.17
CA ARG A 76 -9.03 -15.38 -1.17
C ARG A 76 -9.02 -14.32 -2.28
N TYR A 77 -8.53 -14.69 -3.46
CA TYR A 77 -8.45 -13.76 -4.60
C TYR A 77 -9.82 -13.16 -4.99
N ASP A 78 -10.89 -13.95 -4.93
CA ASP A 78 -12.25 -13.50 -5.27
C ASP A 78 -12.73 -12.37 -4.34
N GLU A 79 -12.46 -12.50 -3.05
CA GLU A 79 -12.85 -11.52 -2.03
C GLU A 79 -12.01 -10.24 -2.16
N LEU A 80 -10.72 -10.36 -2.47
CA LEU A 80 -9.86 -9.21 -2.75
C LEU A 80 -10.35 -8.42 -3.97
N MET A 81 -10.68 -9.11 -5.06
CA MET A 81 -11.23 -8.46 -6.24
C MET A 81 -12.59 -7.82 -5.96
N TYR A 82 -13.44 -8.47 -5.17
CA TYR A 82 -14.70 -7.89 -4.73
C TYR A 82 -14.50 -6.59 -3.92
N MET A 83 -13.57 -6.58 -2.96
CA MET A 83 -13.24 -5.38 -2.17
C MET A 83 -12.76 -4.23 -3.06
N CYS A 84 -11.83 -4.50 -3.98
CA CYS A 84 -11.29 -3.49 -4.90
C CYS A 84 -12.38 -2.88 -5.78
N TRP A 85 -13.19 -3.72 -6.43
CA TRP A 85 -14.14 -3.26 -7.45
C TRP A 85 -15.47 -2.77 -6.89
N LYS A 86 -16.04 -3.44 -5.88
CA LYS A 86 -17.36 -3.10 -5.36
C LYS A 86 -17.34 -2.15 -4.18
N GLN A 87 -16.24 -2.05 -3.44
CA GLN A 87 -16.16 -1.19 -2.25
C GLN A 87 -15.22 -0.02 -2.46
N ILE A 88 -13.95 -0.26 -2.80
CA ILE A 88 -12.92 0.78 -2.86
C ILE A 88 -13.15 1.71 -4.06
N LEU A 89 -13.43 1.17 -5.25
CA LEU A 89 -13.64 1.96 -6.46
C LEU A 89 -14.84 2.92 -6.38
N PRO A 90 -16.06 2.49 -5.99
CA PRO A 90 -17.17 3.45 -5.86
C PRO A 90 -16.92 4.47 -4.74
N LEU A 91 -16.28 4.06 -3.63
CA LEU A 91 -15.95 4.98 -2.54
C LEU A 91 -14.98 6.08 -2.98
N SER A 92 -13.92 5.72 -3.72
CA SER A 92 -12.93 6.69 -4.20
C SER A 92 -13.52 7.67 -5.21
N LEU A 93 -14.43 7.21 -6.08
CA LEU A 93 -15.14 8.08 -7.03
C LEU A 93 -16.07 9.08 -6.32
N ILE A 94 -16.84 8.62 -5.32
CA ILE A 94 -17.70 9.52 -4.52
C ILE A 94 -16.85 10.57 -3.81
N TYR A 95 -15.72 10.17 -3.22
CA TYR A 95 -14.81 11.10 -2.54
C TYR A 95 -14.21 12.14 -3.49
N LEU A 96 -13.84 11.74 -4.71
CA LEU A 96 -13.31 12.66 -5.72
C LEU A 96 -14.36 13.70 -6.14
N VAL A 97 -15.59 13.27 -6.42
CA VAL A 97 -16.70 14.18 -6.77
C VAL A 97 -16.99 15.13 -5.61
N PHE A 98 -16.96 14.63 -4.37
CA PHE A 98 -17.17 15.45 -3.18
C PHE A 98 -16.09 16.53 -3.01
N ILE A 99 -14.80 16.18 -3.12
CA ILE A 99 -13.71 17.16 -3.03
C ILE A 99 -13.84 18.20 -4.14
N PHE A 100 -14.13 17.77 -5.37
CA PHE A 100 -14.29 18.69 -6.49
C PHE A 100 -15.46 19.66 -6.27
N GLY A 101 -16.61 19.17 -5.81
CA GLY A 101 -17.77 19.99 -5.47
C GLY A 101 -17.47 20.99 -4.36
N MET A 102 -16.83 20.56 -3.27
CA MET A 102 -16.42 21.44 -2.17
C MET A 102 -15.45 22.54 -2.64
N LYS A 103 -14.48 22.19 -3.49
CA LYS A 103 -13.53 23.16 -4.06
C LYS A 103 -14.25 24.21 -4.91
N LEU A 104 -15.22 23.82 -5.73
CA LEU A 104 -16.00 24.75 -6.54
C LEU A 104 -16.82 25.71 -5.67
N MET A 105 -17.49 25.20 -4.63
CA MET A 105 -18.23 26.04 -3.69
C MET A 105 -17.32 27.07 -3.03
N ILE A 106 -16.16 26.65 -2.51
CA ILE A 106 -15.19 27.57 -1.88
C ILE A 106 -14.75 28.64 -2.88
N MET A 107 -14.48 28.29 -4.13
CA MET A 107 -14.08 29.25 -5.16
C MET A 107 -15.18 30.29 -5.46
N ILE A 108 -16.46 29.88 -5.46
CA ILE A 108 -17.60 30.77 -5.68
C ILE A 108 -17.81 31.72 -4.49
N TYR A 109 -17.63 31.25 -3.25
CA TYR A 109 -17.80 32.10 -2.05
C TYR A 109 -16.63 33.09 -1.85
N LEU A 110 -15.44 32.77 -2.34
CA LEU A 110 -14.22 33.58 -2.16
C LEU A 110 -14.03 34.62 -3.26
N CYS A 111 -14.77 34.51 -4.37
CA CYS A 111 -14.79 35.43 -5.50
C CYS A 111 -15.98 36.39 -5.42
#